data_AF-A0A1Z4RRH3-F1
#
_entry.id   AF-A0A1Z4RRH3-F1
#
_cell.length_a   1.000
_cell.length_b   1.000
_cell.length_c   1.000
_cell.angle_alpha   90.00
_cell.angle_beta   90.00
_cell.angle_gamma   90.00
#
_symmetry.space_group_name_H-M   'P 1'
#
loop_
_entity.id
_entity.type
_entity.pdbx_description
1 polymer ?
#
loop_
_entity_poly.entity_id
_entity_poly.type
_entity_poly.pdbx_seq_one_letter_code
_entity_poly.pdbx_strand_id
1 'polypeptide(L)'
;MPKLNINDRQFSLIFNLTTRYLLILTLSLIGLPITSLQAQETTSSESTPKSTIKLNSIFSIEGGKKLMQEADQAVDNQQYDLAAQKLQSARQVFNQLSNFYLQLFNSFSGLDNAVAESHRKKALETGIERDQATYELALVHRAQEKPELSIPLLIQIITSQSPTSGLGKKAYEQLLDIGFVDAPISPTPPPSTPPTTPPPSTPPTTPPPNTPPTIPPGTPPIPTPPTTPPPTTPPTMP
;
A
#
# COMPACT_ATOMS: atom_id res chain seq x y z
N MET A 1 41.06 -31.18 21.50
CA MET A 1 40.40 -30.13 20.69
C MET A 1 39.31 -30.74 19.83
N PRO A 2 38.04 -30.39 20.09
CA PRO A 2 37.02 -30.26 19.05
C PRO A 2 36.23 -28.94 19.18
N LYS A 3 35.80 -28.37 18.05
CA LYS A 3 35.00 -27.13 17.97
C LYS A 3 33.54 -27.43 18.33
N LEU A 4 32.99 -26.73 19.32
CA LEU A 4 31.54 -26.68 19.57
C LEU A 4 30.91 -25.58 18.72
N ASN A 5 29.93 -25.96 17.90
CA ASN A 5 29.09 -25.08 17.09
C ASN A 5 27.90 -24.58 17.94
N ILE A 6 27.70 -23.26 18.03
CA ILE A 6 26.76 -22.58 18.95
C ILE A 6 25.58 -21.99 18.16
N ASN A 7 24.89 -22.80 17.35
CA ASN A 7 23.81 -22.27 16.49
C ASN A 7 22.46 -23.01 16.55
N ASP A 8 22.18 -23.80 17.60
CA ASP A 8 20.94 -24.62 17.62
C ASP A 8 20.06 -24.51 18.89
N ARG A 9 20.03 -23.36 19.57
CA ARG A 9 19.07 -23.17 20.67
C ARG A 9 18.57 -21.73 20.76
N GLN A 10 17.44 -21.43 20.11
CA GLN A 10 16.36 -20.55 20.62
C GLN A 10 15.11 -20.47 19.71
N PHE A 11 14.95 -21.35 18.71
CA PHE A 11 13.75 -21.36 17.86
C PHE A 11 12.79 -22.48 18.29
N SER A 12 12.11 -22.33 19.44
CA SER A 12 10.83 -23.02 19.73
C SER A 12 10.31 -22.70 21.15
N LEU A 13 9.57 -21.61 21.33
CA LEU A 13 8.74 -21.35 22.52
C LEU A 13 7.59 -20.40 22.11
N ILE A 14 6.28 -20.61 22.27
CA ILE A 14 5.42 -21.76 22.56
C ILE A 14 4.06 -21.38 21.92
N PHE A 15 3.51 -22.28 21.11
CA PHE A 15 2.13 -22.22 20.62
C PHE A 15 1.18 -22.53 21.80
N ASN A 16 0.46 -21.53 22.32
CA ASN A 16 -0.56 -21.73 23.36
C ASN A 16 -1.92 -21.26 22.84
N LEU A 17 -2.64 -22.15 22.16
CA LEU A 17 -4.08 -21.99 21.89
C LEU A 17 -4.84 -23.25 22.29
N THR A 18 -4.96 -23.43 23.60
CA THR A 18 -5.77 -24.43 24.30
C THR A 18 -6.22 -23.71 25.57
N THR A 19 -7.48 -23.36 25.82
CA THR A 19 -8.63 -24.24 26.04
C THR A 19 -9.83 -23.31 26.30
N ARG A 20 -11.01 -23.57 25.69
CA ARG A 20 -12.38 -23.39 26.25
C ARG A 20 -13.46 -23.41 25.16
N TYR A 21 -13.69 -24.61 24.63
CA TYR A 21 -15.03 -25.00 24.17
C TYR A 21 -15.75 -25.59 25.40
N LEU A 22 -16.83 -24.96 25.84
CA LEU A 22 -17.85 -25.65 26.62
C LEU A 22 -19.23 -25.34 26.05
N LEU A 23 -19.75 -26.38 25.43
CA LEU A 23 -21.12 -26.71 25.05
C LEU A 23 -22.11 -26.43 26.21
N ILE A 24 -23.11 -25.57 25.98
CA ILE A 24 -24.43 -25.73 26.61
C ILE A 24 -25.50 -25.54 25.53
N LEU A 25 -25.96 -26.70 25.07
CA LEU A 25 -27.17 -26.95 24.33
C LEU A 25 -28.34 -26.92 25.33
N THR A 26 -29.25 -25.97 25.20
CA THR A 26 -30.61 -26.10 25.74
C THR A 26 -31.61 -25.72 24.65
N LEU A 27 -32.21 -26.77 24.09
CA LEU A 27 -33.50 -26.76 23.40
C LEU A 27 -34.50 -25.92 24.19
N SER A 28 -35.14 -24.96 23.53
CA SER A 28 -36.48 -24.54 23.91
C SER A 28 -37.37 -24.62 22.67
N LEU A 29 -38.23 -25.62 22.71
CA LEU A 29 -39.23 -25.99 21.74
C LEU A 29 -40.58 -25.54 22.33
N ILE A 30 -41.08 -24.37 21.92
CA ILE A 30 -42.47 -23.88 22.10
C ILE A 30 -42.66 -22.91 20.91
N GLY A 31 -43.46 -23.17 19.89
CA GLY A 31 -44.90 -23.36 19.89
C GLY A 31 -45.48 -22.38 18.86
N LEU A 32 -45.84 -22.87 17.67
CA LEU A 32 -46.47 -22.07 16.62
C LEU A 32 -47.96 -21.84 16.95
N PRO A 33 -48.47 -20.61 16.80
CA PRO A 33 -49.80 -20.40 16.27
C PRO A 33 -49.69 -19.93 14.82
N ILE A 34 -50.30 -20.72 13.93
CA ILE A 34 -50.54 -20.38 12.54
C ILE A 34 -51.58 -19.24 12.54
N THR A 35 -51.13 -18.02 12.28
CA THR A 35 -52.04 -16.90 12.02
C THR A 35 -52.21 -16.77 10.51
N SER A 36 -53.43 -17.09 10.07
CA SER A 36 -54.16 -16.55 8.92
C SER A 36 -53.35 -16.09 7.70
N LEU A 37 -53.46 -16.87 6.61
CA LEU A 37 -53.24 -16.38 5.25
C LEU A 37 -54.22 -15.23 4.98
N GLN A 38 -53.71 -14.01 4.95
CA GLN A 38 -54.40 -12.87 4.36
C GLN A 38 -53.69 -12.61 3.03
N ALA A 39 -54.34 -12.98 1.94
CA ALA A 39 -53.92 -12.64 0.60
C ALA A 39 -53.90 -11.11 0.48
N GLN A 40 -52.71 -10.53 0.57
CA GLN A 40 -52.49 -9.12 0.28
C GLN A 40 -52.03 -9.02 -1.17
N GLU A 41 -52.94 -8.55 -2.01
CA GLU A 41 -52.59 -7.98 -3.32
C GLU A 41 -51.54 -6.88 -3.10
N THR A 42 -50.30 -7.18 -3.48
CA THR A 42 -49.25 -6.17 -3.57
C THR A 42 -49.14 -5.72 -5.01
N THR A 43 -49.71 -4.55 -5.25
CA THR A 43 -49.38 -3.67 -6.36
C THR A 43 -47.86 -3.56 -6.49
N SER A 44 -47.37 -3.89 -7.67
CA SER A 44 -45.99 -3.70 -8.07
C SER A 44 -45.66 -2.21 -8.03
N SER A 45 -44.95 -1.78 -7.00
CA SER A 45 -44.16 -0.55 -7.00
C SER A 45 -42.78 -0.93 -6.47
N GLU A 46 -41.89 -1.17 -7.43
CA GLU A 46 -40.46 -1.43 -7.29
C GLU A 46 -39.78 -0.31 -6.48
N SER A 47 -39.79 -0.43 -5.16
CA SER A 47 -38.76 0.17 -4.33
C SER A 47 -37.64 -0.85 -4.24
N THR A 48 -36.63 -0.76 -5.12
CA THR A 48 -35.34 -1.43 -4.89
C THR A 48 -34.92 -1.13 -3.45
N PRO A 49 -34.88 -2.12 -2.55
CA PRO A 49 -34.29 -1.88 -1.26
C PRO A 49 -32.80 -1.73 -1.54
N LYS A 50 -32.31 -0.49 -1.54
CA LYS A 50 -30.88 -0.24 -1.35
C LYS A 50 -30.57 -0.79 0.03
N SER A 51 -30.26 -2.09 0.09
CA SER A 51 -29.79 -2.79 1.26
C SER A 51 -28.45 -2.16 1.59
N THR A 52 -28.53 -1.03 2.28
CA THR A 52 -27.40 -0.40 2.92
C THR A 52 -27.12 -1.31 4.09
N ILE A 53 -26.41 -2.41 3.83
CA ILE A 53 -25.70 -3.08 4.90
C ILE A 53 -24.81 -1.96 5.44
N LYS A 54 -25.23 -1.34 6.55
CA LYS A 54 -24.35 -0.55 7.41
C LYS A 54 -23.37 -1.57 7.98
N LEU A 55 -22.45 -1.98 7.13
CA LEU A 55 -21.23 -2.58 7.52
C LEU A 55 -20.55 -1.48 8.34
N ASN A 56 -20.73 -1.55 9.65
CA ASN A 56 -19.77 -1.06 10.63
C ASN A 56 -18.47 -1.88 10.49
N SER A 57 -18.10 -2.22 9.25
CA SER A 57 -17.05 -3.13 8.91
C SER A 57 -15.80 -2.33 9.05
N ILE A 58 -15.02 -2.75 10.03
CA ILE A 58 -13.62 -2.38 10.21
C ILE A 58 -12.86 -2.49 8.88
N PHE A 59 -13.32 -3.35 7.96
CA PHE A 59 -12.80 -3.51 6.62
C PHE A 59 -13.35 -2.45 5.62
N SER A 60 -13.09 -1.18 5.90
CA SER A 60 -13.40 -0.03 5.04
C SER A 60 -12.39 1.10 5.29
N ILE A 61 -12.32 2.11 4.41
CA ILE A 61 -11.41 3.25 4.64
C ILE A 61 -11.82 3.97 5.94
N GLU A 62 -13.12 4.15 6.13
CA GLU A 62 -13.72 4.76 7.32
C GLU A 62 -13.46 3.91 8.58
N GLY A 63 -13.52 2.58 8.45
CA GLY A 63 -13.17 1.64 9.52
C GLY A 63 -11.70 1.74 9.94
N GLY A 64 -10.79 1.83 8.98
CA GLY A 64 -9.36 2.09 9.24
C GLY A 64 -9.12 3.44 9.91
N LYS A 65 -9.79 4.50 9.46
CA LYS A 65 -9.70 5.84 10.09
C LYS A 65 -10.24 5.85 11.51
N LYS A 66 -11.33 5.13 11.75
CA LYS A 66 -11.87 4.96 13.11
C LYS A 66 -10.87 4.28 14.03
N LEU A 67 -10.15 3.26 13.56
CA LEU A 67 -9.09 2.62 14.35
C LEU A 67 -7.97 3.60 14.70
N MET A 68 -7.58 4.50 13.79
CA MET A 68 -6.60 5.55 14.09
C MET A 68 -7.13 6.52 15.15
N GLN A 69 -8.37 7.00 15.03
CA GLN A 69 -8.98 7.86 16.04
C GLN A 69 -9.07 7.20 17.43
N GLU A 70 -9.40 5.91 17.47
CA GLU A 70 -9.38 5.13 18.71
C GLU A 70 -7.95 4.98 19.28
N ALA A 71 -6.93 4.95 18.42
CA ALA A 71 -5.54 4.96 18.85
C ALA A 71 -5.12 6.31 19.42
N ASP A 72 -5.51 7.42 18.78
CA ASP A 72 -5.25 8.77 19.28
C ASP A 72 -5.85 8.95 20.67
N GLN A 73 -7.11 8.53 20.86
CA GLN A 73 -7.76 8.51 22.17
C GLN A 73 -7.00 7.64 23.19
N ALA A 74 -6.46 6.50 22.77
CA ALA A 74 -5.66 5.66 23.65
C ALA A 74 -4.34 6.35 24.03
N VAL A 75 -3.68 7.08 23.11
CA VAL A 75 -2.49 7.90 23.39
C VAL A 75 -2.80 9.00 24.40
N ASP A 76 -3.90 9.73 24.21
CA ASP A 76 -4.34 10.79 25.14
C ASP A 76 -4.57 10.24 26.56
N ASN A 77 -5.03 9.00 26.66
CA ASN A 77 -5.23 8.28 27.92
C ASN A 77 -3.99 7.51 28.41
N GLN A 78 -2.83 7.70 27.77
CA GLN A 78 -1.55 7.02 28.08
C GLN A 78 -1.61 5.47 27.95
N GLN A 79 -2.57 4.96 27.18
CA GLN A 79 -2.77 3.54 26.89
C GLN A 79 -1.98 3.11 25.65
N TYR A 80 -0.64 3.25 25.71
CA TYR A 80 0.21 3.06 24.54
C TYR A 80 0.15 1.67 23.90
N ASP A 81 -0.04 0.61 24.69
CA ASP A 81 -0.21 -0.76 24.15
C ASP A 81 -1.50 -0.90 23.33
N LEU A 82 -2.58 -0.28 23.79
CA LEU A 82 -3.85 -0.25 23.06
C LEU A 82 -3.71 0.58 21.78
N ALA A 83 -3.07 1.75 21.87
CA ALA A 83 -2.79 2.59 20.70
C ALA A 83 -1.99 1.82 19.64
N ALA A 84 -0.93 1.12 20.05
CA ALA A 84 -0.12 0.31 19.16
C ALA A 84 -0.94 -0.79 18.46
N GLN A 85 -1.80 -1.50 19.20
CA GLN A 85 -2.68 -2.53 18.64
C GLN A 85 -3.67 -1.96 17.62
N LYS A 86 -4.28 -0.80 17.92
CA LYS A 86 -5.23 -0.12 17.04
C LYS A 86 -4.57 0.34 15.74
N LEU A 87 -3.39 0.95 15.83
CA LEU A 87 -2.61 1.38 14.67
C LEU A 87 -2.14 0.19 13.83
N GLN A 88 -1.71 -0.91 14.45
CA GLN A 88 -1.36 -2.13 13.72
C GLN A 88 -2.56 -2.68 12.94
N SER A 89 -3.74 -2.69 13.56
CA SER A 89 -4.99 -3.10 12.91
C SER A 89 -5.35 -2.17 11.75
N ALA A 90 -5.21 -0.86 11.93
CA ALA A 90 -5.45 0.13 10.88
C ALA A 90 -4.54 -0.09 9.67
N ARG A 91 -3.24 -0.30 9.90
CA ARG A 91 -2.26 -0.62 8.86
C ARG A 91 -2.64 -1.87 8.07
N GLN A 92 -3.08 -2.94 8.75
CA GLN A 92 -3.51 -4.17 8.10
C GLN A 92 -4.74 -3.93 7.21
N VAL A 93 -5.74 -3.21 7.71
CA VAL A 93 -6.94 -2.83 6.95
C VAL A 93 -6.57 -2.04 5.71
N PHE A 94 -5.79 -0.97 5.84
CA PHE A 94 -5.40 -0.13 4.70
C PHE A 94 -4.52 -0.87 3.70
N ASN A 95 -3.60 -1.73 4.16
CA ASN A 95 -2.80 -2.56 3.27
C ASN A 95 -3.69 -3.50 2.44
N GLN A 96 -4.66 -4.15 3.07
CA GLN A 96 -5.55 -5.06 2.35
C GLN A 96 -6.45 -4.29 1.37
N LEU A 97 -7.00 -3.15 1.77
CA LEU A 97 -7.86 -2.31 0.93
C LEU A 97 -7.10 -1.75 -0.28
N SER A 98 -5.88 -1.26 -0.10
CA SER A 98 -5.06 -0.75 -1.21
C SER A 98 -4.78 -1.85 -2.23
N ASN A 99 -4.44 -3.07 -1.77
CA ASN A 99 -4.27 -4.24 -2.63
C ASN A 99 -5.54 -4.61 -3.39
N PHE A 100 -6.72 -4.58 -2.73
CA PHE A 100 -7.99 -4.83 -3.41
C PHE A 100 -8.32 -3.79 -4.47
N TYR A 101 -8.08 -2.50 -4.18
CA TYR A 101 -8.27 -1.46 -5.20
C TYR A 101 -7.32 -1.61 -6.37
N LEU A 102 -6.07 -2.07 -6.17
CA LEU A 102 -5.17 -2.40 -7.28
C LEU A 102 -5.67 -3.59 -8.11
N GLN A 103 -6.21 -4.62 -7.46
CA GLN A 103 -6.82 -5.76 -8.17
C GLN A 103 -8.02 -5.32 -9.02
N LEU A 104 -8.85 -4.41 -8.51
CA LEU A 104 -9.96 -3.83 -9.26
C LEU A 104 -9.46 -2.96 -10.42
N PHE A 105 -8.46 -2.08 -10.19
CA PHE A 105 -7.82 -1.31 -11.26
C PHE A 105 -7.37 -2.22 -12.42
N ASN A 106 -6.66 -3.31 -12.11
CA ASN A 106 -6.20 -4.27 -13.12
C ASN A 106 -7.37 -4.95 -13.85
N SER A 107 -8.46 -5.24 -13.15
CA SER A 107 -9.64 -5.91 -13.72
C SER A 107 -10.45 -5.02 -14.67
N PHE A 108 -10.42 -3.69 -14.48
CA PHE A 108 -11.09 -2.72 -15.35
C PHE A 108 -10.17 -2.09 -16.40
N SER A 109 -8.86 -2.31 -16.29
CA SER A 109 -7.87 -1.80 -17.25
C SER A 109 -8.14 -2.37 -18.65
N GLY A 110 -8.39 -1.48 -19.61
CA GLY A 110 -8.72 -1.86 -20.99
C GLY A 110 -10.21 -2.16 -21.25
N LEU A 111 -11.05 -2.19 -20.21
CA LEU A 111 -12.51 -2.24 -20.35
C LEU A 111 -13.14 -0.87 -20.12
N ASP A 112 -12.80 -0.24 -19.00
CA ASP A 112 -13.27 1.09 -18.63
C ASP A 112 -12.16 1.85 -17.91
N ASN A 113 -11.50 2.76 -18.65
CA ASN A 113 -10.38 3.53 -18.12
C ASN A 113 -10.80 4.50 -17.00
N ALA A 114 -12.04 5.01 -17.01
CA ALA A 114 -12.50 5.92 -15.98
C ALA A 114 -12.72 5.19 -14.64
N VAL A 115 -13.33 4.01 -14.70
CA VAL A 115 -13.50 3.14 -13.52
C VAL A 115 -12.15 2.63 -13.02
N ALA A 116 -11.26 2.20 -13.92
CA ALA A 116 -9.91 1.80 -13.57
C ALA A 116 -9.18 2.93 -12.82
N GLU A 117 -9.15 4.14 -13.36
CA GLU A 117 -8.46 5.27 -12.73
C GLU A 117 -9.06 5.62 -11.35
N SER A 118 -10.38 5.51 -11.19
CA SER A 118 -11.03 5.67 -9.87
C SER A 118 -10.49 4.67 -8.84
N HIS A 119 -10.29 3.40 -9.23
CA HIS A 119 -9.71 2.38 -8.35
C HIS A 119 -8.22 2.63 -8.09
N ARG A 120 -7.46 3.06 -9.10
CA ARG A 120 -6.04 3.44 -8.94
C ARG A 120 -5.89 4.56 -7.90
N LYS A 121 -6.73 5.60 -8.00
CA LYS A 121 -6.75 6.71 -7.04
C LYS A 121 -7.06 6.22 -5.62
N LYS A 122 -8.09 5.38 -5.45
CA LYS A 122 -8.41 4.80 -4.13
C LYS A 122 -7.29 3.94 -3.56
N ALA A 123 -6.60 3.17 -4.40
CA ALA A 123 -5.43 2.40 -3.96
C ALA A 123 -4.32 3.29 -3.42
N LEU A 124 -4.02 4.39 -4.13
CA LEU A 124 -3.04 5.38 -3.71
C LEU A 124 -3.44 6.06 -2.40
N GLU A 125 -4.66 6.59 -2.32
CA GLU A 125 -5.18 7.25 -1.12
C GLU A 125 -5.13 6.32 0.10
N THR A 126 -5.56 5.07 -0.07
CA THR A 126 -5.50 4.06 0.99
C THR A 126 -4.06 3.71 1.39
N GLY A 127 -3.13 3.66 0.44
CA GLY A 127 -1.71 3.46 0.70
C GLY A 127 -1.09 4.60 1.53
N ILE A 128 -1.52 5.85 1.29
CA ILE A 128 -1.10 7.01 2.09
C ILE A 128 -1.62 6.89 3.53
N GLU A 129 -2.88 6.49 3.72
CA GLU A 129 -3.45 6.27 5.07
C GLU A 129 -2.73 5.13 5.82
N ARG A 130 -2.32 4.06 5.10
CA ARG A 130 -1.47 2.99 5.67
C ARG A 130 -0.15 3.56 6.20
N ASP A 131 0.48 4.44 5.45
CA ASP A 131 1.77 5.01 5.82
C ASP A 131 1.62 6.01 6.98
N GLN A 132 0.52 6.76 7.03
CA GLN A 132 0.17 7.61 8.16
C GLN A 132 0.01 6.79 9.46
N ALA A 133 -0.78 5.71 9.43
CA ALA A 133 -0.92 4.81 10.59
C ALA A 133 0.42 4.13 10.97
N THR A 134 1.29 3.88 9.99
CA THR A 134 2.66 3.38 10.22
C THR A 134 3.52 4.41 10.94
N TYR A 135 3.39 5.69 10.59
CA TYR A 135 4.11 6.80 11.21
C TYR A 135 3.70 6.97 12.66
N GLU A 136 2.39 7.03 12.93
CA GLU A 136 1.85 7.15 14.29
C GLU A 136 2.28 5.96 15.17
N LEU A 137 2.29 4.74 14.63
CA LEU A 137 2.75 3.57 15.36
C LEU A 137 4.23 3.70 15.77
N ALA A 138 5.06 4.23 14.88
CA ALA A 138 6.46 4.50 15.18
C ALA A 138 6.59 5.51 16.33
N LEU A 139 5.78 6.57 16.35
CA LEU A 139 5.77 7.55 17.45
C LEU A 139 5.31 6.94 18.77
N VAL A 140 4.29 6.09 18.75
CA VAL A 140 3.83 5.36 19.95
C VAL A 140 4.96 4.50 20.51
N HIS A 141 5.69 3.76 19.69
CA HIS A 141 6.82 2.96 20.17
C HIS A 141 7.96 3.82 20.76
N ARG A 142 8.21 5.02 20.21
CA ARG A 142 9.17 5.97 20.84
C ARG A 142 8.67 6.41 22.23
N ALA A 143 7.39 6.72 22.36
CA ALA A 143 6.78 7.09 23.64
C ALA A 143 6.83 5.94 24.67
N GLN A 144 6.93 4.70 24.21
CA GLN A 144 7.12 3.50 25.04
C GLN A 144 8.60 3.19 25.33
N GLU A 145 9.53 4.09 25.00
CA GLU A 145 10.98 3.88 25.14
C GLU A 145 11.51 2.69 24.32
N LYS A 146 10.86 2.37 23.20
CA LYS A 146 11.23 1.27 22.27
C LYS A 146 11.54 1.79 20.85
N PRO A 147 12.52 2.70 20.68
CA PRO A 147 12.85 3.29 19.38
C PRO A 147 13.31 2.25 18.35
N GLU A 148 13.82 1.10 18.77
CA GLU A 148 14.21 -0.01 17.90
C GLU A 148 13.04 -0.59 17.09
N LEU A 149 11.81 -0.51 17.62
CA LEU A 149 10.60 -0.90 16.90
C LEU A 149 10.14 0.20 15.93
N SER A 150 10.48 1.46 16.21
CA SER A 150 10.15 2.61 15.36
C SER A 150 10.99 2.65 14.08
N ILE A 151 12.28 2.32 14.16
CA ILE A 151 13.22 2.38 13.02
C ILE A 151 12.69 1.65 11.76
N PRO A 152 12.32 0.36 11.80
CA PRO A 152 11.84 -0.34 10.61
C PRO A 152 10.55 0.26 10.05
N LEU A 153 9.68 0.84 10.90
CA LEU A 153 8.45 1.50 10.48
C LEU A 153 8.74 2.82 9.76
N LEU A 154 9.69 3.60 10.25
CA LEU A 154 10.12 4.85 9.63
C LEU A 154 10.81 4.62 8.29
N ILE A 155 11.66 3.59 8.19
CA ILE A 155 12.26 3.17 6.92
C ILE A 155 11.17 2.71 5.94
N GLN A 156 10.19 1.94 6.40
CA GLN A 156 9.07 1.51 5.55
C GLN A 156 8.36 2.72 4.92
N ILE A 157 8.11 3.78 5.69
CA ILE A 157 7.49 5.02 5.18
C ILE A 157 8.36 5.67 4.11
N ILE A 158 9.69 5.78 4.32
CA ILE A 158 10.62 6.38 3.34
C ILE A 158 10.77 5.53 2.06
N THR A 159 10.56 4.22 2.16
CA THR A 159 10.57 3.35 0.96
C THR A 159 9.25 3.38 0.20
N SER A 160 8.13 3.59 0.91
CA SER A 160 6.81 3.69 0.31
C SER A 160 6.52 5.07 -0.25
N GLN A 161 6.93 6.10 0.48
CA GLN A 161 6.81 7.52 0.16
C GLN A 161 8.20 8.06 -0.14
N SER A 162 8.37 8.97 -1.10
CA SER A 162 9.70 9.55 -1.32
C SER A 162 10.21 10.27 -0.05
N PRO A 163 11.53 10.29 0.25
CA PRO A 163 12.08 11.01 1.40
C PRO A 163 11.84 12.52 1.34
N THR A 164 11.51 13.05 0.16
CA THR A 164 11.18 14.46 -0.07
C THR A 164 9.68 14.76 0.04
N SER A 165 8.83 13.75 0.20
CA SER A 165 7.40 13.92 0.47
C SER A 165 7.17 14.45 1.89
N GLY A 166 5.99 15.02 2.15
CA GLY A 166 5.66 15.54 3.48
C GLY A 166 5.79 14.49 4.60
N LEU A 167 5.31 13.27 4.37
CA LEU A 167 5.39 12.19 5.36
C LEU A 167 6.78 11.52 5.38
N GLY A 168 7.40 11.31 4.23
CA GLY A 168 8.76 10.76 4.14
C GLY A 168 9.80 11.66 4.82
N LYS A 169 9.67 12.99 4.69
CA LYS A 169 10.53 13.96 5.38
C LYS A 169 10.38 13.87 6.89
N LYS A 170 9.15 13.80 7.40
CA LYS A 170 8.89 13.60 8.84
C LYS A 170 9.50 12.29 9.34
N ALA A 171 9.35 11.21 8.59
CA ALA A 171 9.94 9.92 8.96
C ALA A 171 11.47 9.97 9.00
N TYR A 172 12.09 10.65 8.04
CA TYR A 172 13.55 10.86 8.03
C TYR A 172 14.03 11.71 9.20
N GLU A 173 13.31 12.79 9.53
CA GLU A 173 13.57 13.61 10.72
C GLU A 173 13.51 12.78 12.00
N GLN A 174 12.54 11.88 12.14
CA GLN A 174 12.49 10.97 13.28
C GLN A 174 13.69 10.01 13.35
N LEU A 175 14.22 9.55 12.20
CA LEU A 175 15.43 8.72 12.17
C LEU A 175 16.68 9.52 12.58
N LEU A 176 16.77 10.80 12.20
CA LEU A 176 17.83 11.71 12.67
C LEU A 176 17.75 11.88 14.19
N ASP A 177 16.55 12.14 14.73
CA ASP A 177 16.34 12.36 16.16
C ASP A 177 16.68 11.13 17.01
N ILE A 178 16.50 9.93 16.48
CA ILE A 178 16.88 8.67 17.12
C ILE A 178 18.40 8.41 16.99
N GLY A 179 19.10 9.12 16.10
CA GLY A 179 20.52 8.87 15.80
C GLY A 179 20.74 7.63 14.92
N PHE A 180 19.73 7.22 14.16
CA PHE A 180 19.89 6.12 13.19
C PHE A 180 20.57 6.58 11.90
N VAL A 181 20.41 7.85 11.55
CA VAL A 181 21.10 8.51 10.44
C VAL A 181 21.74 9.80 10.91
N ASP A 182 22.83 10.21 10.28
CA ASP A 182 23.66 11.34 10.75
C ASP A 182 23.64 12.56 9.80
N ALA A 183 23.07 12.39 8.59
CA ALA A 183 23.09 13.42 7.55
C ALA A 183 21.68 13.98 7.32
N PRO A 184 21.44 15.31 7.46
CA PRO A 184 20.15 15.89 7.14
C PRO A 184 19.86 15.84 5.63
N ILE A 185 18.57 15.85 5.25
CA ILE A 185 18.17 16.00 3.84
C ILE A 185 18.65 17.36 3.37
N SER A 186 19.63 17.39 2.48
CA SER A 186 20.10 18.62 1.86
C SER A 186 18.97 19.18 0.98
N PRO A 187 18.56 20.46 1.14
CA PRO A 187 17.71 21.08 0.15
C PRO A 187 18.46 21.06 -1.19
N THR A 188 17.88 20.43 -2.21
CA THR A 188 18.46 20.40 -3.56
C THR A 188 18.79 21.83 -3.96
N PRO A 189 20.07 22.17 -4.25
CA PRO A 189 20.38 23.49 -4.78
C PRO A 189 19.57 23.66 -6.09
N PRO A 190 18.96 24.83 -6.34
CA PRO A 190 18.30 25.09 -7.62
C PRO A 190 19.28 24.77 -8.75
N PRO A 191 18.80 24.27 -9.90
CA PRO A 191 19.67 23.93 -11.02
C PRO A 191 20.59 25.12 -11.29
N SER A 192 21.88 24.93 -11.03
CA SER A 192 22.88 25.96 -11.25
C SER A 192 22.85 26.22 -12.74
N THR A 193 22.36 27.41 -13.13
CA THR A 193 22.55 27.90 -14.48
C THR A 193 24.04 27.78 -14.79
N PRO A 194 24.44 27.08 -15.87
CA PRO A 194 25.85 26.94 -16.20
C PRO A 194 26.46 28.33 -16.35
N PRO A 195 27.71 28.55 -15.88
CA PRO A 195 28.36 29.83 -16.03
C PRO A 195 28.45 30.15 -17.53
N THR A 196 27.84 31.25 -17.93
CA THR A 196 27.99 31.84 -19.26
C THR A 196 29.46 32.18 -19.44
N THR A 197 30.20 31.27 -20.08
CA THR A 197 31.57 31.54 -20.52
C THR A 197 31.46 32.60 -21.62
N PRO A 198 32.15 33.75 -21.51
CA PRO A 198 32.12 34.75 -22.57
C PRO A 198 32.74 34.15 -23.85
N PRO A 199 32.17 34.43 -25.04
CA PRO A 199 32.65 33.84 -26.27
C PRO A 199 34.07 34.34 -26.58
N PRO A 200 34.98 33.47 -27.09
CA PRO A 200 36.31 33.89 -27.49
C PRO A 200 36.23 34.79 -28.74
N SER A 201 36.96 35.91 -28.72
CA SER A 201 37.09 36.85 -29.83
C SER A 201 37.84 36.21 -31.01
N THR A 202 37.22 36.14 -32.19
CA THR A 202 37.87 35.77 -33.46
C THR A 202 38.25 37.00 -34.28
N PRO A 203 39.42 36.99 -34.95
CA PRO A 203 39.46 37.31 -36.40
C PRO A 203 40.56 36.52 -37.18
N PRO A 204 40.64 36.57 -38.54
CA PRO A 204 39.63 36.22 -39.53
C PRO A 204 40.12 35.20 -40.62
N THR A 205 39.16 34.66 -41.37
CA THR A 205 39.18 34.25 -42.80
C THR A 205 40.05 33.07 -43.29
N THR A 206 39.34 32.01 -43.74
CA THR A 206 39.55 31.35 -45.06
C THR A 206 38.22 30.73 -45.52
N PRO A 207 37.77 30.91 -46.79
CA PRO A 207 36.47 30.42 -47.27
C PRO A 207 36.49 28.92 -47.65
N PRO A 208 35.33 28.25 -47.75
CA PRO A 208 35.23 26.78 -47.83
C PRO A 208 35.30 26.26 -49.28
N PRO A 209 35.75 25.01 -49.52
CA PRO A 209 35.36 24.26 -50.71
C PRO A 209 34.01 23.57 -50.49
N ASN A 210 33.09 23.80 -51.42
CA ASN A 210 31.79 23.14 -51.52
C ASN A 210 31.94 21.62 -51.68
N THR A 211 31.20 20.84 -50.87
CA THR A 211 30.89 19.43 -51.15
C THR A 211 29.37 19.22 -51.28
N PRO A 212 28.88 18.46 -52.29
CA PRO A 212 27.46 18.18 -52.53
C PRO A 212 26.78 17.36 -51.40
N PRO A 213 25.42 17.30 -51.37
CA PRO A 213 24.67 16.75 -50.25
C PRO A 213 24.81 15.23 -50.14
N THR A 214 25.20 14.76 -48.95
CA THR A 214 25.11 13.33 -48.58
C THR A 214 23.71 13.04 -48.07
N ILE A 215 23.03 12.11 -48.75
CA ILE A 215 21.74 11.52 -48.38
C ILE A 215 21.89 10.81 -47.02
N PRO A 216 21.03 11.06 -46.01
CA PRO A 216 21.02 10.23 -44.80
C PRO A 216 20.40 8.85 -45.12
N PRO A 217 21.07 7.73 -44.76
CA PRO A 217 20.50 6.40 -44.88
C PRO A 217 19.49 6.11 -43.77
N GLY A 218 18.37 5.50 -44.14
CA GLY A 218 17.79 4.35 -43.43
C GLY A 218 17.09 4.61 -42.10
N THR A 219 15.77 4.72 -42.17
CA THR A 219 14.84 4.44 -41.07
C THR A 219 15.12 3.04 -40.47
N PRO A 220 15.16 2.87 -39.14
CA PRO A 220 15.24 1.55 -38.52
C PRO A 220 13.96 0.73 -38.83
N PRO A 221 14.06 -0.59 -39.09
CA PRO A 221 12.89 -1.42 -39.32
C PRO A 221 12.06 -1.59 -38.04
N ILE A 222 10.74 -1.55 -38.22
CA ILE A 222 9.70 -1.89 -37.24
C ILE A 222 9.93 -3.33 -36.73
N PRO A 223 9.90 -3.59 -35.40
CA PRO A 223 9.94 -4.95 -34.88
C PRO A 223 8.64 -5.69 -35.23
N THR A 224 8.77 -6.85 -35.87
CA THR A 224 7.67 -7.79 -36.11
C THR A 224 7.18 -8.40 -34.79
N PRO A 225 5.86 -8.61 -34.62
CA PRO A 225 5.32 -9.28 -33.43
C PRO A 225 5.71 -10.77 -33.39
N PRO A 226 5.78 -11.37 -32.19
CA PRO A 226 6.14 -12.78 -32.02
C PRO A 226 5.08 -13.71 -32.62
N THR A 227 5.52 -14.67 -33.43
CA THR A 227 4.74 -15.80 -33.91
C THR A 227 4.39 -16.75 -32.77
N THR A 228 3.10 -16.92 -32.51
CA THR A 228 2.54 -17.93 -31.61
C THR A 228 2.82 -19.34 -32.15
N PRO A 229 3.32 -20.30 -31.34
CA PRO A 229 3.46 -21.68 -31.78
C PRO A 229 2.10 -22.38 -31.94
N PRO A 230 1.96 -23.34 -32.88
CA PRO A 230 0.73 -24.10 -33.06
C PRO A 230 0.46 -25.06 -31.90
N PRO A 231 -0.81 -25.45 -31.66
CA PRO A 231 -1.18 -26.35 -30.57
C PRO A 231 -0.66 -27.78 -30.82
N THR A 232 0.03 -28.33 -29.82
CA THR A 232 0.45 -29.73 -29.77
C THR A 232 -0.75 -30.66 -29.62
N THR A 233 -0.90 -31.59 -30.57
CA THR A 233 -1.89 -32.68 -30.54
C THR A 233 -1.52 -33.70 -29.46
N PRO A 234 -2.48 -34.23 -28.67
CA PRO A 234 -2.20 -35.27 -27.68
C PRO A 234 -1.95 -36.64 -28.34
N PRO A 235 -1.13 -37.51 -27.71
CA PRO A 235 -0.79 -38.83 -28.26
C PRO A 235 -1.98 -39.80 -28.23
N THR A 236 -2.14 -40.55 -29.31
CA THR A 236 -3.05 -41.69 -29.44
C THR A 236 -2.54 -42.84 -28.57
N MET A 237 -3.36 -43.32 -27.63
CA MET A 237 -3.07 -44.50 -26.81
C MET A 237 -3.36 -45.79 -27.62
N PRO A 238 -2.52 -46.83 -27.52
CA PRO A 238 -2.83 -48.17 -28.01
C PRO A 238 -3.85 -48.92 -27.14
#